data_AF-A0A1R1C2K8-F1
#
_entry.id   AF-A0A1R1C2K8-F1
#
_cell.length_a   1.000
_cell.length_b   1.000
_cell.length_c   1.000
_cell.angle_alpha   90.00
_cell.angle_beta   90.00
_cell.angle_gamma   90.00
#
_symmetry.space_group_name_H-M   'P 1'
#
loop_
_entity.id
_entity.type
_entity.pdbx_description
1 polymer ?
#
loop_
_entity_poly.entity_id
_entity_poly.type
_entity_poly.pdbx_seq_one_letter_code
_entity_poly.pdbx_strand_id
1 'polypeptide(L)'
;MTAANKALRDKSDSIRSNLSKINAAVVRFNLNYNGGGTMYAHEGNRNEGTYPFYINQYVKMTLGSDNKPNEAGYDKSLAEINRKLEKLRHAKAYDFDNSEKSRALYQVDKRTEEMKLYVEEMMESIQGLTSVLQVKDQSAVYILNIISNSIPSVDIDPTDEIKGLIPKGWHILEGATGDAAQAKGDLNKDGITDIVAIIEGPPITKEVPSRALIIALGNEDGTYTNSITADKAVLKNDEGGVFGDPFDSITIDRGSVLLKFYGGSNWRWYYSYRFRFQDNDWYLIGATLGSYFNGDRTMDNADEEDYNLLTGDYIIQTVDENGNVITETGNRGARKLIPLKDFIAGEKQFLD
;
A
#
# COMPACT_ATOMS: atom_id res chain seq x y z
N MET A 1 15.91 -44.09 22.23
CA MET A 1 15.30 -43.04 21.38
C MET A 1 15.18 -43.61 19.98
N THR A 2 13.99 -43.64 19.38
CA THR A 2 13.80 -44.13 18.00
C THR A 2 14.47 -43.17 17.01
N ALA A 3 14.78 -43.64 15.79
CA ALA A 3 15.35 -42.78 14.75
C ALA A 3 14.45 -41.58 14.42
N ALA A 4 13.13 -41.78 14.44
CA ALA A 4 12.14 -40.70 14.27
C ALA A 4 12.20 -39.66 15.39
N ASN A 5 12.33 -40.08 16.65
CA ASN A 5 12.43 -39.15 17.78
C ASN A 5 13.76 -38.36 17.75
N LYS A 6 14.84 -38.98 17.25
CA LYS A 6 16.11 -38.27 17.03
C LYS A 6 15.96 -37.20 15.94
N ALA A 7 15.40 -37.55 14.80
CA ALA A 7 15.19 -36.62 13.69
C ALA A 7 14.29 -35.42 14.08
N LEU A 8 13.23 -35.66 14.86
CA LEU A 8 12.36 -34.59 15.35
C LEU A 8 13.06 -33.66 16.34
N ARG A 9 13.92 -34.21 17.20
CA ARG A 9 14.77 -33.42 18.09
C ARG A 9 15.74 -32.55 17.30
N ASP A 10 16.46 -33.13 16.34
CA ASP A 10 17.43 -32.40 15.52
C ASP A 10 16.76 -31.27 14.73
N LYS A 11 15.54 -31.50 14.19
CA LYS A 11 14.71 -30.46 13.58
C LYS A 11 14.33 -29.36 14.57
N SER A 12 13.89 -29.72 15.78
CA SER A 12 13.48 -28.77 16.82
C SER A 12 14.65 -27.87 17.26
N ASP A 13 15.84 -28.45 17.39
CA ASP A 13 17.07 -27.71 17.72
C ASP A 13 17.45 -26.76 16.58
N SER A 14 17.31 -27.18 15.31
CA SER A 14 17.53 -26.33 14.14
C SER A 14 16.53 -25.17 14.06
N ILE A 15 15.23 -25.42 14.30
CA ILE A 15 14.20 -24.37 14.35
C ILE A 15 14.56 -23.34 15.42
N ARG A 16 14.89 -23.79 16.63
CA ARG A 16 15.28 -22.89 17.73
C ARG A 16 16.50 -22.04 17.37
N SER A 17 17.51 -22.65 16.75
CA SER A 17 18.72 -21.93 16.34
C SER A 17 18.41 -20.83 15.33
N ASN A 18 17.60 -21.12 14.31
CA ASN A 18 17.20 -20.12 13.32
C ASN A 18 16.33 -19.02 13.93
N LEU A 19 15.39 -19.35 14.82
CA LEU A 19 14.59 -18.33 15.54
C LEU A 19 15.47 -17.37 16.34
N SER A 20 16.48 -17.87 17.07
CA SER A 20 17.44 -17.03 17.79
C SER A 20 18.25 -16.12 16.86
N LYS A 21 18.70 -16.62 15.70
CA LYS A 21 19.42 -15.79 14.72
C LYS A 21 18.53 -14.70 14.14
N ILE A 22 17.31 -15.03 13.75
CA ILE A 22 16.31 -14.06 13.25
C ILE A 22 16.10 -12.96 14.29
N ASN A 23 15.87 -13.33 15.55
CA ASN A 23 15.62 -12.36 16.61
C ASN A 23 16.83 -11.49 16.92
N ALA A 24 18.04 -12.05 16.92
CA ALA A 24 19.26 -11.26 17.05
C ALA A 24 19.37 -10.21 15.92
N ALA A 25 19.08 -10.60 14.68
CA ALA A 25 19.09 -9.69 13.53
C ALA A 25 17.98 -8.63 13.63
N VAL A 26 16.76 -9.00 14.04
CA VAL A 26 15.65 -8.06 14.28
C VAL A 26 16.01 -7.01 15.34
N VAL A 27 16.61 -7.43 16.46
CA VAL A 27 17.03 -6.51 17.52
C VAL A 27 18.04 -5.50 16.99
N ARG A 28 19.04 -5.97 16.23
CA ARG A 28 20.06 -5.10 15.64
C ARG A 28 19.49 -4.17 14.58
N PHE A 29 18.56 -4.64 13.77
CA PHE A 29 17.83 -3.81 12.80
C PHE A 29 17.09 -2.68 13.53
N ASN A 30 16.28 -2.99 14.55
CA ASN A 30 15.50 -2.00 15.28
C ASN A 30 16.37 -0.98 16.04
N LEU A 31 17.52 -1.40 16.57
CA LEU A 31 18.49 -0.50 17.19
C LEU A 31 19.00 0.56 16.20
N ASN A 32 19.18 0.19 14.93
CA ASN A 32 19.65 1.11 13.90
C ASN A 32 18.52 1.94 13.28
N TYR A 33 17.37 1.32 13.03
CA TYR A 33 16.21 1.99 12.45
C TYR A 33 15.67 3.08 13.38
N ASN A 34 15.49 2.79 14.67
CA ASN A 34 14.87 3.70 15.64
C ASN A 34 15.87 4.53 16.46
N GLY A 35 17.15 4.57 16.06
CA GLY A 35 18.18 5.40 16.71
C GLY A 35 18.62 4.99 18.11
N GLY A 36 18.41 3.71 18.48
CA GLY A 36 18.92 3.11 19.70
C GLY A 36 17.92 3.06 20.86
N GLY A 37 18.20 2.18 21.83
CA GLY A 37 17.38 1.98 23.02
C GLY A 37 17.47 0.55 23.56
N THR A 38 17.56 0.39 24.88
CA THR A 38 17.67 -0.96 25.49
C THR A 38 16.37 -1.76 25.39
N MET A 39 15.25 -1.12 25.09
CA MET A 39 13.94 -1.77 24.94
C MET A 39 13.98 -2.92 23.94
N TYR A 40 14.60 -2.73 22.78
CA TYR A 40 14.72 -3.77 21.75
C TYR A 40 15.55 -4.96 22.23
N ALA A 41 16.59 -4.73 23.03
CA ALA A 41 17.35 -5.81 23.65
C ALA A 41 16.53 -6.56 24.72
N HIS A 42 15.72 -5.84 25.50
CA HIS A 42 14.82 -6.45 26.47
C HIS A 42 13.71 -7.29 25.80
N GLU A 43 13.12 -6.78 24.71
CA GLU A 43 12.14 -7.52 23.90
C GLU A 43 12.76 -8.74 23.23
N GLY A 44 13.96 -8.58 22.65
CA GLY A 44 14.73 -9.70 22.09
C GLY A 44 14.97 -10.81 23.10
N ASN A 45 15.40 -10.47 24.32
CA ASN A 45 15.59 -11.44 25.41
C ASN A 45 14.28 -12.11 25.86
N ARG A 46 13.18 -11.34 25.90
CA ARG A 46 11.84 -11.90 26.19
C ARG A 46 11.45 -12.91 25.12
N ASN A 47 11.63 -12.57 23.84
CA ASN A 47 11.34 -13.46 22.72
C ASN A 47 12.15 -14.75 22.80
N GLU A 48 13.46 -14.69 23.04
CA GLU A 48 14.28 -15.89 23.22
C GLU A 48 13.78 -16.79 24.34
N GLY A 49 13.33 -16.20 25.45
CA GLY A 49 12.72 -16.91 26.58
C GLY A 49 11.43 -17.67 26.21
N THR A 50 10.71 -17.25 25.15
CA THR A 50 9.48 -17.90 24.70
C THR A 50 9.70 -19.06 23.73
N TYR A 51 10.87 -19.18 23.10
CA TYR A 51 11.12 -20.23 22.09
C TYR A 51 10.93 -21.65 22.61
N PRO A 52 11.34 -22.03 23.84
CA PRO A 52 11.04 -23.35 24.37
C PRO A 52 9.53 -23.68 24.35
N PHE A 53 8.66 -22.69 24.58
CA PHE A 53 7.21 -22.88 24.49
C PHE A 53 6.76 -23.12 23.04
N TYR A 54 7.19 -22.29 22.09
CA TYR A 54 6.83 -22.45 20.68
C TYR A 54 7.34 -23.76 20.09
N ILE A 55 8.57 -24.16 20.41
CA ILE A 55 9.13 -25.45 19.98
C ILE A 55 8.34 -26.61 20.58
N ASN A 56 7.92 -26.52 21.85
CA ASN A 56 7.09 -27.54 22.47
C ASN A 56 5.72 -27.68 21.75
N GLN A 57 5.10 -26.56 21.38
CA GLN A 57 3.85 -26.57 20.62
C GLN A 57 4.04 -27.16 19.22
N TYR A 58 5.10 -26.77 18.51
CA TYR A 58 5.45 -27.37 17.22
C TYR A 58 5.60 -28.90 17.31
N VAL A 59 6.34 -29.39 18.31
CA VAL A 59 6.52 -30.84 18.53
C VAL A 59 5.19 -31.53 18.84
N LYS A 60 4.34 -30.93 19.70
CA LYS A 60 3.01 -31.46 20.01
C LYS A 60 2.12 -31.54 18.78
N MET A 61 2.10 -30.50 17.96
CA MET A 61 1.37 -30.50 16.70
C MET A 61 1.91 -31.57 15.76
N THR A 62 3.24 -31.65 15.59
CA THR A 62 3.88 -32.64 14.71
C THR A 62 3.54 -34.09 15.08
N LEU A 63 3.46 -34.38 16.38
CA LEU A 63 3.12 -35.73 16.90
C LEU A 63 1.62 -36.00 17.01
N GLY A 64 0.79 -34.96 16.89
CA GLY A 64 -0.67 -35.05 17.04
C GLY A 64 -1.34 -35.65 15.81
N SER A 65 -2.38 -36.47 16.03
CA SER A 65 -3.18 -37.07 14.95
C SER A 65 -3.95 -36.06 14.10
N ASP A 66 -4.15 -34.85 14.62
CA ASP A 66 -4.95 -33.80 13.98
C ASP A 66 -4.14 -32.90 13.03
N ASN A 67 -2.81 -33.05 12.98
CA ASN A 67 -1.95 -32.26 12.11
C ASN A 67 -2.15 -32.64 10.64
N LYS A 68 -2.54 -31.66 9.83
CA LYS A 68 -2.86 -31.83 8.41
C LYS A 68 -1.91 -31.04 7.53
N PRO A 69 -1.68 -31.49 6.27
CA PRO A 69 -1.03 -30.68 5.25
C PRO A 69 -1.74 -29.32 5.12
N ASN A 70 -0.96 -28.25 4.98
CA ASN A 70 -1.45 -26.90 4.82
C ASN A 70 -0.50 -26.08 3.94
N GLU A 71 -0.31 -26.54 2.71
CA GLU A 71 0.60 -25.92 1.73
C GLU A 71 0.19 -24.48 1.39
N ALA A 72 -1.11 -24.22 1.17
CA ALA A 72 -1.61 -22.88 0.91
C ALA A 72 -1.34 -21.91 2.06
N GLY A 73 -1.52 -22.35 3.32
CA GLY A 73 -1.18 -21.56 4.49
C GLY A 73 0.33 -21.31 4.61
N TYR A 74 1.14 -22.32 4.30
CA TYR A 74 2.59 -22.21 4.32
C TYR A 74 3.09 -21.19 3.30
N ASP A 75 2.66 -21.32 2.04
CA ASP A 75 3.08 -20.44 0.95
C ASP A 75 2.63 -19.01 1.21
N LYS A 76 1.41 -18.81 1.74
CA LYS A 76 0.91 -17.50 2.17
C LYS A 76 1.77 -16.87 3.27
N SER A 77 2.07 -17.61 4.33
CA SER A 77 2.89 -17.08 5.44
C SER A 77 4.32 -16.76 4.99
N LEU A 78 4.89 -17.57 4.09
CA LEU A 78 6.22 -17.32 3.54
C LEU A 78 6.25 -16.10 2.61
N ALA A 79 5.24 -15.92 1.76
CA ALA A 79 5.09 -14.73 0.92
C ALA A 79 4.97 -13.46 1.77
N GLU A 80 4.21 -13.50 2.87
CA GLU A 80 4.09 -12.36 3.78
C GLU A 80 5.44 -12.00 4.43
N ILE A 81 6.19 -13.01 4.89
CA ILE A 81 7.54 -12.83 5.45
C ILE A 81 8.46 -12.17 4.43
N ASN A 82 8.54 -12.70 3.21
CA ASN A 82 9.41 -12.17 2.16
C ASN A 82 9.05 -10.73 1.81
N ARG A 83 7.76 -10.42 1.70
CA ARG A 83 7.26 -9.06 1.48
C ARG A 83 7.69 -8.09 2.59
N LYS A 84 7.68 -8.52 3.86
CA LYS A 84 8.16 -7.70 4.98
C LYS A 84 9.68 -7.49 4.90
N LEU A 85 10.46 -8.54 4.62
CA LEU A 85 11.92 -8.43 4.49
C LEU A 85 12.32 -7.48 3.36
N GLU A 86 11.63 -7.53 2.23
CA GLU A 86 11.92 -6.61 1.13
C GLU A 86 11.65 -5.16 1.49
N LYS A 87 10.57 -4.89 2.23
CA LYS A 87 10.34 -3.56 2.80
C LYS A 87 11.49 -3.10 3.70
N LEU A 88 12.01 -3.99 4.56
CA LEU A 88 13.15 -3.68 5.42
C LEU A 88 14.42 -3.37 4.62
N ARG A 89 14.63 -4.03 3.47
CA ARG A 89 15.81 -3.82 2.60
C ARG A 89 15.87 -2.41 2.03
N HIS A 90 14.71 -1.76 1.90
CA HIS A 90 14.57 -0.39 1.42
C HIS A 90 14.44 0.66 2.53
N ALA A 91 14.43 0.25 3.80
CA ALA A 91 14.32 1.17 4.93
C ALA A 91 15.57 2.05 5.09
N LYS A 92 15.37 3.30 5.50
CA LYS A 92 16.44 4.22 5.91
C LYS A 92 16.44 4.39 7.41
N ALA A 93 17.62 4.54 8.00
CA ALA A 93 17.75 4.81 9.43
C ALA A 93 17.13 6.17 9.79
N TYR A 94 16.42 6.26 10.92
CA TYR A 94 15.81 7.50 11.36
C TYR A 94 16.86 8.56 11.74
N ASP A 95 16.70 9.79 11.26
CA ASP A 95 17.56 10.91 11.59
C ASP A 95 17.02 11.70 12.80
N PHE A 96 17.76 11.65 13.92
CA PHE A 96 17.37 12.33 15.16
C PHE A 96 17.92 13.75 15.26
N ASP A 97 18.87 14.16 14.41
CA ASP A 97 19.70 15.35 14.67
C ASP A 97 19.73 16.34 13.50
N ASN A 98 18.87 17.36 13.59
CA ASN A 98 18.77 18.43 12.59
C ASN A 98 19.88 19.50 12.73
N SER A 99 20.93 19.29 13.55
CA SER A 99 21.84 20.37 13.99
C SER A 99 23.28 20.37 13.46
N GLU A 100 23.79 19.31 12.81
CA GLU A 100 25.03 19.36 12.01
C GLU A 100 24.93 18.42 10.78
N LYS A 101 24.35 18.91 9.68
CA LYS A 101 23.96 18.11 8.50
C LYS A 101 25.00 17.07 8.04
N SER A 102 26.29 17.41 7.99
CA SER A 102 27.34 16.53 7.43
C SER A 102 27.65 15.29 8.28
N ARG A 103 27.75 15.43 9.61
CA ARG A 103 28.06 14.30 10.51
C ARG A 103 26.83 13.43 10.79
N ALA A 104 25.66 14.05 10.83
CA ALA A 104 24.39 13.33 10.95
C ALA A 104 24.14 12.44 9.71
N LEU A 105 24.32 12.98 8.50
CA LEU A 105 24.19 12.24 7.23
C LEU A 105 25.11 11.01 7.18
N TYR A 106 26.41 11.15 7.50
CA TYR A 106 27.34 10.02 7.49
C TYR A 106 26.93 8.89 8.45
N GLN A 107 26.37 9.23 9.62
CA GLN A 107 25.89 8.24 10.59
C GLN A 107 24.58 7.57 10.15
N VAL A 108 23.69 8.30 9.47
CA VAL A 108 22.47 7.73 8.88
C VAL A 108 22.81 6.75 7.76
N ASP A 109 23.72 7.12 6.85
CA ASP A 109 24.14 6.24 5.75
C ASP A 109 24.77 4.95 6.29
N LYS A 110 25.70 5.07 7.25
CA LYS A 110 26.34 3.91 7.87
C LYS A 110 25.34 2.96 8.53
N ARG A 111 24.41 3.49 9.33
CA ARG A 111 23.36 2.67 9.98
C ARG A 111 22.42 2.03 8.97
N THR A 112 22.13 2.73 7.87
CA THR A 112 21.30 2.19 6.77
C THR A 112 22.00 1.02 6.08
N GLU A 113 23.31 1.09 5.85
CA GLU A 113 24.07 -0.05 5.31
C GLU A 113 24.15 -1.22 6.30
N GLU A 114 24.32 -0.95 7.61
CA GLU A 114 24.25 -1.99 8.64
C GLU A 114 22.87 -2.66 8.71
N MET A 115 21.78 -1.89 8.58
CA MET A 115 20.42 -2.43 8.51
C MET A 115 20.25 -3.44 7.37
N LYS A 116 20.77 -3.14 6.18
CA LYS A 116 20.71 -4.07 5.03
C LYS A 116 21.40 -5.40 5.35
N LEU A 117 22.56 -5.38 5.99
CA LEU A 117 23.26 -6.60 6.41
C LEU A 117 22.40 -7.45 7.36
N TYR A 118 21.68 -6.83 8.31
CA TYR A 118 20.79 -7.57 9.21
C TYR A 118 19.56 -8.14 8.48
N VAL A 119 19.07 -7.49 7.41
CA VAL A 119 18.03 -8.06 6.55
C VAL A 119 18.52 -9.31 5.84
N GLU A 120 19.76 -9.29 5.30
CA GLU A 120 20.36 -10.48 4.70
C GLU A 120 20.55 -11.62 5.73
N GLU A 121 20.99 -11.31 6.96
CA GLU A 121 21.08 -12.30 8.06
C GLU A 121 19.71 -12.93 8.39
N MET A 122 18.63 -12.12 8.37
CA MET A 122 17.26 -12.63 8.53
C MET A 122 16.88 -13.56 7.38
N MET A 123 17.14 -13.16 6.13
CA MET A 123 16.83 -13.94 4.93
C MET A 123 17.55 -15.30 4.94
N GLU A 124 18.85 -15.33 5.24
CA GLU A 124 19.63 -16.58 5.35
C GLU A 124 19.07 -17.51 6.45
N SER A 125 18.71 -16.94 7.61
CA SER A 125 18.16 -17.71 8.72
C SER A 125 16.76 -18.26 8.41
N ILE A 126 15.95 -17.52 7.63
CA ILE A 126 14.64 -17.95 7.17
C ILE A 126 14.77 -19.04 6.10
N GLN A 127 15.75 -18.96 5.21
CA GLN A 127 16.10 -20.06 4.29
C GLN A 127 16.51 -21.31 5.06
N GLY A 128 17.39 -21.17 6.06
CA GLY A 128 17.79 -22.26 6.95
C GLY A 128 16.60 -22.92 7.65
N LEU A 129 15.63 -22.12 8.09
CA LEU A 129 14.42 -22.61 8.72
C LEU A 129 13.46 -23.31 7.75
N THR A 130 13.18 -22.71 6.60
CA THR A 130 12.27 -23.30 5.59
C THR A 130 12.80 -24.64 5.07
N SER A 131 14.13 -24.82 5.06
CA SER A 131 14.76 -26.11 4.74
C SER A 131 14.41 -27.25 5.71
N VAL A 132 14.08 -26.94 6.98
CA VAL A 132 13.65 -27.95 7.97
C VAL A 132 12.14 -28.11 8.10
N LEU A 133 11.37 -27.15 7.56
CA LEU A 133 9.90 -27.09 7.58
C LEU A 133 9.24 -27.60 6.28
N GLN A 134 9.94 -28.41 5.49
CA GLN A 134 9.49 -28.88 4.16
C GLN A 134 8.19 -29.70 4.13
N VAL A 135 7.67 -30.14 5.28
CA VAL A 135 6.41 -30.91 5.35
C VAL A 135 5.20 -30.03 5.04
N LYS A 136 5.34 -28.69 5.15
CA LYS A 136 4.28 -27.70 4.86
C LYS A 136 2.93 -28.05 5.49
N ASP A 137 2.96 -28.47 6.75
CA ASP A 137 1.77 -28.80 7.53
C ASP A 137 1.38 -27.65 8.48
N GLN A 138 0.34 -27.85 9.29
CA GLN A 138 -0.10 -26.84 10.25
C GLN A 138 0.98 -26.47 11.27
N SER A 139 1.88 -27.41 11.63
CA SER A 139 2.98 -27.14 12.55
C SER A 139 4.05 -26.23 11.93
N ALA A 140 4.31 -26.38 10.62
CA ALA A 140 5.19 -25.49 9.87
C ALA A 140 4.61 -24.07 9.77
N VAL A 141 3.31 -23.96 9.42
CA VAL A 141 2.59 -22.67 9.36
C VAL A 141 2.62 -21.94 10.70
N TYR A 142 2.48 -22.68 11.81
CA TYR A 142 2.58 -22.12 13.16
C TYR A 142 3.93 -21.42 13.41
N ILE A 143 5.05 -22.05 13.02
CA ILE A 143 6.38 -21.45 13.15
C ILE A 143 6.55 -20.23 12.24
N LEU A 144 6.08 -20.30 10.99
CA LEU A 144 6.15 -19.16 10.07
C LEU A 144 5.36 -17.95 10.60
N ASN A 145 4.19 -18.16 11.20
CA ASN A 145 3.40 -17.07 11.78
C ASN A 145 4.11 -16.39 12.96
N ILE A 146 4.84 -17.13 13.78
CA ILE A 146 5.67 -16.54 14.85
C ILE A 146 6.72 -15.59 14.25
N ILE A 147 7.34 -16.00 13.15
CA ILE A 147 8.36 -15.18 12.48
C ILE A 147 7.75 -13.97 11.81
N SER A 148 6.66 -14.14 11.08
CA SER A 148 5.93 -13.03 10.44
C SER A 148 5.58 -11.94 11.46
N ASN A 149 5.20 -12.32 12.68
CA ASN A 149 4.90 -11.39 13.77
C ASN A 149 6.14 -10.77 14.43
N SER A 150 7.31 -11.38 14.28
CA SER A 150 8.57 -10.89 14.86
C SER A 150 9.34 -9.94 13.94
N ILE A 151 9.08 -9.99 12.62
CA ILE A 151 9.73 -9.09 11.66
C ILE A 151 9.16 -7.68 11.84
N PRO A 152 10.01 -6.65 12.02
CA PRO A 152 9.55 -5.29 12.26
C PRO A 152 8.77 -4.76 11.05
N SER A 153 7.80 -3.89 11.31
CA SER A 153 7.20 -3.04 10.29
C SER A 153 7.99 -1.75 10.17
N VAL A 154 8.27 -1.32 8.94
CA VAL A 154 8.86 -0.02 8.65
C VAL A 154 7.87 0.80 7.83
N ASP A 155 7.75 2.07 8.18
CA ASP A 155 7.10 3.05 7.32
C ASP A 155 8.13 3.47 6.28
N ILE A 156 7.95 2.98 5.06
CA ILE A 156 8.74 3.47 3.92
C ILE A 156 8.08 4.75 3.46
N ASP A 157 8.89 5.79 3.19
CA ASP A 157 8.42 6.96 2.47
C ASP A 157 7.66 6.48 1.22
N PRO A 158 6.38 6.84 1.06
CA PRO A 158 5.58 6.37 -0.07
C PRO A 158 6.24 6.67 -1.43
N THR A 159 7.04 7.74 -1.50
CA THR A 159 7.84 8.10 -2.67
C THR A 159 8.98 7.12 -2.95
N ASP A 160 9.62 6.57 -1.91
CA ASP A 160 10.73 5.62 -2.05
C ASP A 160 10.23 4.24 -2.58
N GLU A 161 8.99 3.83 -2.28
CA GLU A 161 8.43 2.53 -2.73
C GLU A 161 8.30 2.42 -4.26
N ILE A 162 7.97 3.53 -4.94
CA ILE A 162 7.80 3.59 -6.40
C ILE A 162 8.78 4.55 -7.07
N LYS A 163 9.85 4.93 -6.38
CA LYS A 163 10.81 5.94 -6.86
C LYS A 163 11.39 5.66 -8.24
N GLY A 164 11.62 4.39 -8.56
CA GLY A 164 12.12 3.96 -9.87
C GLY A 164 11.11 4.16 -11.01
N LEU A 165 9.83 4.36 -10.68
CA LEU A 165 8.74 4.60 -11.63
C LEU A 165 8.40 6.09 -11.77
N ILE A 166 8.81 6.92 -10.80
CA ILE A 166 8.59 8.37 -10.83
C ILE A 166 9.63 9.03 -11.75
N PRO A 167 9.22 9.84 -12.75
CA PRO A 167 10.16 10.54 -13.62
C PRO A 167 11.10 11.46 -12.82
N LYS A 168 12.32 11.64 -13.32
CA LYS A 168 13.33 12.46 -12.63
C LYS A 168 12.82 13.89 -12.40
N GLY A 169 12.89 14.35 -11.15
CA GLY A 169 12.46 15.69 -10.74
C GLY A 169 10.97 15.81 -10.44
N TRP A 170 10.21 14.73 -10.61
CA TRP A 170 8.84 14.63 -10.13
C TRP A 170 8.83 14.09 -8.70
N HIS A 171 7.72 14.32 -8.00
CA HIS A 171 7.46 13.85 -6.65
C HIS A 171 6.02 13.35 -6.53
N ILE A 172 5.71 12.56 -5.49
CA ILE A 172 4.32 12.28 -5.15
C ILE A 172 3.73 13.57 -4.58
N LEU A 173 2.55 13.95 -5.07
CA LEU A 173 1.83 15.14 -4.60
C LEU A 173 1.52 14.97 -3.10
N GLU A 174 1.73 16.02 -2.31
CA GLU A 174 1.25 16.09 -0.93
C GLU A 174 -0.14 16.72 -0.91
N GLY A 175 -1.10 16.06 -0.27
CA GLY A 175 -2.46 16.58 -0.08
C GLY A 175 -2.49 17.74 0.92
N ALA A 176 -3.66 18.35 1.10
CA ALA A 176 -3.83 19.52 1.97
C ALA A 176 -3.45 19.28 3.46
N THR A 177 -3.47 18.03 3.92
CA THR A 177 -3.06 17.62 5.27
C THR A 177 -1.56 17.27 5.39
N GLY A 178 -0.82 17.32 4.29
CA GLY A 178 0.59 16.88 4.20
C GLY A 178 0.78 15.39 3.95
N ASP A 179 -0.32 14.63 3.82
CA ASP A 179 -0.26 13.20 3.49
C ASP A 179 0.05 13.02 2.00
N ALA A 180 0.86 12.01 1.66
CA ALA A 180 1.12 11.65 0.27
C ALA A 180 -0.20 11.26 -0.44
N ALA A 181 -0.43 11.81 -1.63
CA ALA A 181 -1.58 11.50 -2.49
C ALA A 181 -1.45 10.10 -3.10
N GLN A 182 -1.59 9.09 -2.26
CA GLN A 182 -1.40 7.69 -2.61
C GLN A 182 -2.40 6.78 -1.88
N ALA A 183 -2.77 5.69 -2.53
CA ALA A 183 -3.51 4.59 -1.92
C ALA A 183 -2.89 3.24 -2.28
N LYS A 184 -3.12 2.24 -1.41
CA LYS A 184 -2.63 0.87 -1.58
C LYS A 184 -3.80 -0.12 -1.52
N GLY A 185 -3.77 -1.13 -2.38
CA GLY A 185 -4.81 -2.15 -2.44
C GLY A 185 -4.63 -3.08 -3.63
N ASP A 186 -5.28 -4.23 -3.60
CA ASP A 186 -5.24 -5.21 -4.68
C ASP A 186 -6.24 -4.80 -5.78
N LEU A 187 -5.74 -4.23 -6.88
CA LEU A 187 -6.54 -3.67 -7.97
C LEU A 187 -6.75 -4.68 -9.11
N ASN A 188 -5.79 -5.57 -9.34
CA ASN A 188 -5.86 -6.61 -10.38
C ASN A 188 -6.36 -7.97 -9.87
N LYS A 189 -6.58 -8.11 -8.54
CA LYS A 189 -7.08 -9.30 -7.84
C LYS A 189 -6.13 -10.50 -7.84
N ASP A 190 -4.82 -10.26 -7.88
CA ASP A 190 -3.81 -11.31 -7.77
C ASP A 190 -3.38 -11.61 -6.31
N GLY A 191 -3.90 -10.86 -5.34
CA GLY A 191 -3.57 -10.99 -3.93
C GLY A 191 -2.29 -10.24 -3.51
N ILE A 192 -1.65 -9.53 -4.44
CA ILE A 192 -0.50 -8.65 -4.22
C ILE A 192 -1.03 -7.21 -4.06
N THR A 193 -0.35 -6.41 -3.24
CA THR A 193 -0.78 -5.02 -3.01
C THR A 193 -0.23 -4.14 -4.12
N ASP A 194 -1.11 -3.40 -4.79
CA ASP A 194 -0.77 -2.39 -5.79
C ASP A 194 -0.73 -0.99 -5.17
N ILE A 195 -0.14 -0.06 -5.91
CA ILE A 195 -0.05 1.35 -5.55
C ILE A 195 -0.71 2.20 -6.63
N VAL A 196 -1.53 3.16 -6.20
CA VAL A 196 -1.92 4.30 -7.03
C VAL A 196 -1.47 5.58 -6.37
N ALA A 197 -0.85 6.48 -7.13
CA ALA A 197 -0.40 7.78 -6.63
C ALA A 197 -0.64 8.90 -7.63
N ILE A 198 -0.71 10.13 -7.13
CA ILE A 198 -0.61 11.34 -7.95
C ILE A 198 0.81 11.84 -7.88
N ILE A 199 1.43 12.07 -9.05
CA ILE A 199 2.75 12.67 -9.16
C ILE A 199 2.66 14.07 -9.77
N GLU A 200 3.50 14.97 -9.28
CA GLU A 200 3.60 16.35 -9.76
C GLU A 200 5.01 16.64 -10.28
N GLY A 201 5.07 17.28 -11.44
CA GLY A 201 6.31 17.68 -12.10
C GLY A 201 7.05 18.78 -11.37
N PRO A 202 8.31 19.05 -11.75
CA PRO A 202 9.05 20.17 -11.19
C PRO A 202 8.38 21.49 -11.58
N PRO A 203 8.49 22.54 -10.75
CA PRO A 203 8.03 23.87 -11.11
C PRO A 203 8.78 24.36 -12.35
N ILE A 204 8.03 24.73 -13.38
CA ILE A 204 8.55 25.39 -14.58
C ILE A 204 8.20 26.87 -14.46
N THR A 205 9.16 27.75 -14.75
CA THR A 205 8.98 29.20 -14.62
C THR A 205 7.74 29.68 -15.39
N LYS A 206 6.77 30.25 -14.67
CA LYS A 206 5.49 30.79 -15.18
C LYS A 206 4.47 29.75 -15.67
N GLU A 207 4.70 28.47 -15.40
CA GLU A 207 3.74 27.41 -15.72
C GLU A 207 3.38 26.64 -14.44
N VAL A 208 2.11 26.27 -14.34
CA VAL A 208 1.66 25.40 -13.26
C VAL A 208 2.18 23.99 -13.50
N PRO A 209 2.80 23.35 -12.50
CA PRO A 209 3.28 21.98 -12.62
C PRO A 209 2.23 21.03 -13.19
N SER A 210 2.65 20.18 -14.12
CA SER A 210 1.79 19.10 -14.62
C SER A 210 1.62 18.02 -13.56
N ARG A 211 0.46 17.37 -13.55
CA ARG A 211 0.15 16.24 -12.68
C ARG A 211 -0.19 15.01 -13.51
N ALA A 212 0.14 13.84 -12.99
CA ALA A 212 -0.25 12.58 -13.58
C ALA A 212 -0.70 11.60 -12.49
N LEU A 213 -1.65 10.74 -12.84
CA LEU A 213 -1.98 9.57 -12.03
C LEU A 213 -1.07 8.42 -12.48
N ILE A 214 -0.37 7.79 -11.55
CA ILE A 214 0.42 6.58 -11.78
C ILE A 214 -0.21 5.40 -11.05
N ILE A 215 -0.36 4.27 -11.75
CA ILE A 215 -0.73 2.99 -11.13
C ILE A 215 0.43 2.03 -11.32
N ALA A 216 0.92 1.48 -10.22
CA ALA A 216 2.00 0.53 -10.18
C ALA A 216 1.50 -0.79 -9.60
N LEU A 217 1.59 -1.86 -10.39
CA LEU A 217 1.18 -3.20 -9.97
C LEU A 217 2.31 -3.86 -9.19
N GLY A 218 1.97 -4.50 -8.08
CA GLY A 218 2.91 -5.21 -7.24
C GLY A 218 3.35 -6.53 -7.86
N ASN A 219 4.61 -6.90 -7.63
CA ASN A 219 5.20 -8.16 -8.07
C ASN A 219 5.43 -9.10 -6.87
N GLU A 220 5.58 -10.40 -7.13
CA GLU A 220 5.85 -11.42 -6.09
C GLU A 220 7.16 -11.15 -5.32
N ASP A 221 8.13 -10.50 -5.97
CA ASP A 221 9.42 -10.13 -5.39
C ASP A 221 9.37 -8.82 -4.56
N GLY A 222 8.18 -8.25 -4.36
CA GLY A 222 7.97 -7.01 -3.61
C GLY A 222 8.31 -5.73 -4.39
N THR A 223 8.72 -5.84 -5.66
CA THR A 223 8.90 -4.68 -6.54
C THR A 223 7.58 -4.24 -7.15
N TYR A 224 7.59 -3.11 -7.85
CA TYR A 224 6.43 -2.59 -8.56
C TYR A 224 6.75 -2.37 -10.04
N THR A 225 5.78 -2.64 -10.90
CA THR A 225 5.83 -2.35 -12.33
C THR A 225 4.81 -1.28 -12.69
N ASN A 226 5.24 -0.25 -13.43
CA ASN A 226 4.32 0.78 -13.93
C ASN A 226 3.30 0.14 -14.87
N SER A 227 2.01 0.21 -14.52
CA SER A 227 0.91 -0.27 -15.35
C SER A 227 0.38 0.82 -16.26
N ILE A 228 0.24 2.04 -15.74
CA ILE A 228 -0.20 3.20 -16.51
C ILE A 228 0.25 4.50 -15.85
N THR A 229 0.56 5.49 -16.69
CA THR A 229 0.70 6.89 -16.29
C THR A 229 -0.27 7.71 -17.13
N ALA A 230 -1.26 8.31 -16.48
CA ALA A 230 -2.31 9.12 -17.12
C ALA A 230 -2.11 10.60 -16.77
N ASP A 231 -1.58 11.36 -17.74
CA ASP A 231 -1.16 12.75 -17.63
C ASP A 231 -2.30 13.78 -17.74
N LYS A 232 -3.52 13.31 -18.05
CA LYS A 232 -4.74 14.14 -18.15
C LYS A 232 -5.82 13.77 -17.15
N ALA A 233 -5.59 12.72 -16.34
CA ALA A 233 -6.55 12.25 -15.36
C ALA A 233 -6.62 13.13 -14.10
N VAL A 234 -5.69 14.08 -13.93
CA VAL A 234 -5.54 14.88 -12.72
C VAL A 234 -5.57 16.36 -13.07
N LEU A 235 -6.45 17.11 -12.41
CA LEU A 235 -6.48 18.57 -12.49
C LEU A 235 -5.26 19.19 -11.79
N LYS A 236 -4.68 20.21 -12.42
CA LYS A 236 -3.58 21.04 -11.90
C LYS A 236 -4.04 21.94 -10.76
N ASN A 237 -3.08 22.49 -10.01
CA ASN A 237 -3.37 23.29 -8.81
C ASN A 237 -4.13 24.60 -9.07
N ASP A 238 -4.22 25.07 -10.32
CA ASP A 238 -4.93 26.30 -10.71
C ASP A 238 -6.31 26.03 -11.34
N GLU A 239 -6.69 24.76 -11.48
CA GLU A 239 -7.92 24.35 -12.16
C GLU A 239 -9.12 24.21 -11.21
N GLY A 240 -8.95 24.50 -9.91
CA GLY A 240 -10.04 24.54 -8.93
C GLY A 240 -10.76 25.89 -8.81
N GLY A 241 -10.40 26.88 -9.63
CA GLY A 241 -10.99 28.22 -9.58
C GLY A 241 -10.51 29.01 -8.36
N VAL A 242 -11.42 29.76 -7.71
CA VAL A 242 -11.05 30.60 -6.53
C VAL A 242 -10.65 29.72 -5.33
N PHE A 243 -11.14 28.49 -5.28
CA PHE A 243 -10.77 27.53 -4.24
C PHE A 243 -9.27 27.17 -4.27
N GLY A 244 -8.61 27.29 -5.43
CA GLY A 244 -7.22 26.94 -5.62
C GLY A 244 -7.08 25.49 -6.09
N ASP A 245 -6.30 24.69 -5.36
CA ASP A 245 -5.99 23.33 -5.75
C ASP A 245 -7.23 22.42 -5.69
N PRO A 246 -7.66 21.81 -6.82
CA PRO A 246 -8.84 20.99 -6.86
C PRO A 246 -8.65 19.55 -6.38
N PHE A 247 -7.42 19.09 -6.13
CA PHE A 247 -7.20 17.71 -5.68
C PHE A 247 -7.77 17.50 -4.27
N ASP A 248 -8.74 16.60 -4.14
CA ASP A 248 -9.35 16.25 -2.84
C ASP A 248 -8.72 14.96 -2.30
N SER A 249 -8.88 13.84 -3.01
CA SER A 249 -8.39 12.56 -2.52
C SER A 249 -8.19 11.52 -3.62
N ILE A 250 -7.32 10.56 -3.33
CA ILE A 250 -7.20 9.31 -4.08
C ILE A 250 -7.30 8.12 -3.13
N THR A 251 -8.20 7.19 -3.40
CA THR A 251 -8.46 6.03 -2.54
C THR A 251 -8.68 4.77 -3.38
N ILE A 252 -8.58 3.62 -2.72
CA ILE A 252 -8.97 2.33 -3.32
C ILE A 252 -10.18 1.81 -2.55
N ASP A 253 -11.28 1.59 -3.27
CA ASP A 253 -12.50 0.99 -2.73
C ASP A 253 -13.00 -0.10 -3.67
N ARG A 254 -13.21 -1.31 -3.13
CA ARG A 254 -13.71 -2.50 -3.85
C ARG A 254 -12.89 -2.85 -5.10
N GLY A 255 -11.56 -2.79 -5.00
CA GLY A 255 -10.64 -3.11 -6.11
C GLY A 255 -10.76 -2.12 -7.27
N SER A 256 -11.05 -0.85 -6.98
CA SER A 256 -11.16 0.23 -7.95
C SER A 256 -10.53 1.49 -7.38
N VAL A 257 -9.88 2.28 -8.25
CA VAL A 257 -9.33 3.58 -7.91
C VAL A 257 -10.47 4.60 -7.89
N LEU A 258 -10.56 5.39 -6.83
CA LEU A 258 -11.46 6.54 -6.74
C LEU A 258 -10.60 7.80 -6.68
N LEU A 259 -10.77 8.66 -7.68
CA LEU A 259 -10.10 9.95 -7.78
C LEU A 259 -11.13 11.06 -7.61
N LYS A 260 -10.92 11.93 -6.62
CA LYS A 260 -11.86 12.99 -6.26
C LYS A 260 -11.25 14.37 -6.41
N PHE A 261 -12.10 15.29 -6.83
CA PHE A 261 -11.78 16.71 -6.95
C PHE A 261 -12.87 17.55 -6.30
N TYR A 262 -12.48 18.70 -5.77
CA TYR A 262 -13.40 19.69 -5.21
C TYR A 262 -12.88 21.10 -5.47
N GLY A 263 -13.74 21.98 -6.00
CA GLY A 263 -13.34 23.33 -6.37
C GLY A 263 -14.49 24.30 -6.51
N GLY A 264 -14.24 25.41 -7.19
CA GLY A 264 -15.20 26.45 -7.52
C GLY A 264 -14.97 27.77 -6.79
N SER A 265 -16.01 28.59 -6.73
CA SER A 265 -16.02 29.85 -5.97
C SER A 265 -17.25 29.91 -5.05
N ASN A 266 -18.21 30.79 -5.33
CA ASN A 266 -19.53 30.75 -4.69
C ASN A 266 -20.31 29.51 -5.15
N TRP A 267 -20.18 29.15 -6.42
CA TRP A 267 -20.60 27.84 -6.90
C TRP A 267 -19.47 26.86 -6.69
N ARG A 268 -19.70 25.89 -5.80
CA ARG A 268 -18.81 24.77 -5.55
C ARG A 268 -19.18 23.62 -6.47
N TRP A 269 -18.17 22.86 -6.85
CA TRP A 269 -18.34 21.64 -7.61
C TRP A 269 -17.43 20.55 -7.05
N TYR A 270 -17.82 19.30 -7.29
CA TYR A 270 -16.98 18.14 -7.02
C TYR A 270 -17.14 17.10 -8.10
N TYR A 271 -16.07 16.34 -8.32
CA TYR A 271 -16.06 15.20 -9.22
C TYR A 271 -15.50 13.98 -8.48
N SER A 272 -16.09 12.82 -8.72
CA SER A 272 -15.58 11.53 -8.25
C SER A 272 -15.58 10.55 -9.41
N TYR A 273 -14.39 10.14 -9.85
CA TYR A 273 -14.20 9.20 -10.95
C TYR A 273 -13.72 7.86 -10.42
N ARG A 274 -14.38 6.78 -10.88
CA ARG A 274 -14.03 5.41 -10.49
C ARG A 274 -13.43 4.65 -11.66
N PHE A 275 -12.19 4.19 -11.49
CA PHE A 275 -11.48 3.38 -12.47
C PHE A 275 -11.29 1.95 -11.99
N ARG A 276 -11.44 0.99 -12.91
CA ARG A 276 -11.24 -0.43 -12.61
C ARG A 276 -10.36 -1.09 -13.68
N PHE A 277 -9.48 -1.96 -13.22
CA PHE A 277 -8.72 -2.85 -14.09
C PHE A 277 -9.62 -3.98 -14.62
N GLN A 278 -9.71 -4.11 -15.94
CA GLN A 278 -10.45 -5.18 -16.61
C GLN A 278 -9.92 -5.32 -18.04
N ASP A 279 -10.01 -6.53 -18.60
CA ASP A 279 -9.57 -6.79 -19.98
C ASP A 279 -8.13 -6.32 -20.25
N ASN A 280 -7.26 -6.44 -19.22
CA ASN A 280 -5.86 -6.03 -19.22
C ASN A 280 -5.62 -4.53 -19.49
N ASP A 281 -6.60 -3.67 -19.18
CA ASP A 281 -6.48 -2.20 -19.24
C ASP A 281 -7.34 -1.53 -18.14
N TRP A 282 -7.24 -0.22 -18.01
CA TRP A 282 -7.96 0.58 -17.01
C TRP A 282 -9.09 1.36 -17.65
N TYR A 283 -10.29 1.28 -17.06
CA TYR A 283 -11.47 1.92 -17.62
C TYR A 283 -12.23 2.74 -16.57
N LEU A 284 -12.78 3.87 -17.00
CA LEU A 284 -13.75 4.63 -16.21
C LEU A 284 -15.06 3.82 -16.16
N ILE A 285 -15.46 3.43 -14.94
CA ILE A 285 -16.66 2.61 -14.71
C ILE A 285 -17.77 3.35 -13.97
N GLY A 286 -17.46 4.51 -13.39
CA GLY A 286 -18.44 5.35 -12.72
C GLY A 286 -17.96 6.78 -12.60
N ALA A 287 -18.91 7.72 -12.60
CA ALA A 287 -18.65 9.14 -12.44
C ALA A 287 -19.78 9.77 -11.62
N THR A 288 -19.41 10.52 -10.57
CA THR A 288 -20.33 11.34 -9.79
C THR A 288 -19.89 12.79 -9.91
N LEU A 289 -20.82 13.69 -10.24
CA LEU A 289 -20.57 15.11 -10.45
C LEU A 289 -21.60 15.87 -9.64
N GLY A 290 -21.17 16.82 -8.83
CA GLY A 290 -22.12 17.66 -8.11
C GLY A 290 -21.73 19.11 -8.07
N SER A 291 -22.73 19.95 -7.82
CA SER A 291 -22.56 21.39 -7.68
C SER A 291 -23.58 22.00 -6.75
N TYR A 292 -23.17 23.05 -6.04
CA TYR A 292 -24.05 23.77 -5.14
C TYR A 292 -23.57 25.21 -4.93
N PHE A 293 -24.51 26.09 -4.60
CA PHE A 293 -24.18 27.45 -4.17
C PHE A 293 -23.86 27.45 -2.68
N ASN A 294 -22.65 27.86 -2.30
CA ASN A 294 -22.20 27.79 -0.90
C ASN A 294 -22.79 28.89 0.01
N GLY A 295 -23.58 29.81 -0.55
CA GLY A 295 -24.24 30.86 0.21
C GLY A 295 -25.50 30.39 0.94
N ASP A 296 -26.10 29.29 0.48
CA ASP A 296 -27.34 28.74 1.03
C ASP A 296 -27.36 27.21 1.16
N ARG A 297 -26.42 26.48 0.54
CA ARG A 297 -26.35 25.01 0.56
C ARG A 297 -24.97 24.47 0.95
N THR A 298 -24.95 23.19 1.30
CA THR A 298 -23.74 22.38 1.53
C THR A 298 -23.69 21.22 0.53
N MET A 299 -22.60 20.44 0.55
CA MET A 299 -22.45 19.26 -0.29
C MET A 299 -23.56 18.22 -0.08
N ASP A 300 -24.10 18.10 1.14
CA ASP A 300 -25.18 17.15 1.48
C ASP A 300 -26.51 17.46 0.74
N ASN A 301 -26.63 18.66 0.18
CA ASN A 301 -27.82 19.14 -0.53
C ASN A 301 -27.43 19.70 -1.91
N ALA A 302 -26.36 19.16 -2.51
CA ALA A 302 -25.93 19.53 -3.83
C ALA A 302 -26.85 18.95 -4.92
N ASP A 303 -26.88 19.61 -6.07
CA ASP A 303 -27.34 18.96 -7.29
C ASP A 303 -26.25 17.95 -7.68
N GLU A 304 -26.63 16.70 -7.93
CA GLU A 304 -25.70 15.59 -8.17
C GLU A 304 -26.15 14.72 -9.34
N GLU A 305 -25.21 14.32 -10.18
CA GLU A 305 -25.37 13.33 -11.23
C GLU A 305 -24.45 12.15 -10.93
N ASP A 306 -25.00 10.94 -10.77
CA ASP A 306 -24.25 9.68 -10.59
C ASP A 306 -24.51 8.74 -11.77
N TYR A 307 -23.43 8.27 -12.40
CA TYR A 307 -23.47 7.41 -13.56
C TYR A 307 -22.75 6.07 -13.28
N ASN A 308 -23.49 4.97 -13.45
CA ASN A 308 -22.91 3.63 -13.57
C ASN A 308 -22.63 3.34 -15.05
N LEU A 309 -21.37 3.49 -15.47
CA LEU A 309 -20.99 3.39 -16.88
C LEU A 309 -20.97 1.95 -17.39
N LEU A 310 -21.00 0.95 -16.50
CA LEU A 310 -21.06 -0.47 -16.86
C LEU A 310 -22.46 -0.87 -17.34
N THR A 311 -23.49 -0.39 -16.64
CA THR A 311 -24.90 -0.73 -16.93
C THR A 311 -25.59 0.34 -17.77
N GLY A 312 -25.07 1.57 -17.73
CA GLY A 312 -25.70 2.75 -18.30
C GLY A 312 -26.74 3.40 -17.37
N ASP A 313 -26.94 2.89 -16.16
CA ASP A 313 -27.85 3.50 -15.19
C ASP A 313 -27.33 4.86 -14.73
N TYR A 314 -28.25 5.79 -14.48
CA TYR A 314 -27.93 7.07 -13.90
C TYR A 314 -28.97 7.50 -12.86
N ILE A 315 -28.53 8.33 -11.92
CA ILE A 315 -29.36 9.03 -10.94
C ILE A 315 -28.98 10.51 -11.01
N ILE A 316 -29.95 11.39 -11.21
CA ILE A 316 -29.78 12.84 -11.14
C ILE A 316 -30.65 13.35 -9.99
N GLN A 317 -30.01 14.01 -9.03
CA GLN A 317 -30.66 14.66 -7.91
C GLN A 317 -30.53 16.17 -8.08
N THR A 318 -31.64 16.89 -7.96
CA THR A 318 -31.67 18.35 -7.95
C THR A 318 -32.47 18.84 -6.75
N VAL A 319 -32.00 19.91 -6.10
CA VAL A 319 -32.69 20.50 -4.96
C VAL A 319 -33.46 21.74 -5.40
N ASP A 320 -34.78 21.73 -5.20
CA ASP A 320 -35.65 22.84 -5.57
C ASP A 320 -35.48 24.07 -4.63
N GLU A 321 -36.20 25.16 -4.94
CA GLU A 321 -36.17 26.40 -4.13
C GLU A 321 -36.66 26.21 -2.68
N ASN A 322 -37.42 25.13 -2.41
CA ASN A 322 -37.95 24.81 -1.09
C ASN A 322 -37.05 23.80 -0.32
N GLY A 323 -35.94 23.36 -0.92
CA GLY A 323 -35.03 22.38 -0.34
C GLY A 323 -35.47 20.92 -0.53
N ASN A 324 -36.46 20.64 -1.36
CA ASN A 324 -36.87 19.26 -1.66
C ASN A 324 -35.93 18.64 -2.70
N VAL A 325 -35.52 17.39 -2.45
CA VAL A 325 -34.74 16.60 -3.41
C VAL A 325 -35.68 16.01 -4.46
N ILE A 326 -35.47 16.39 -5.71
CA ILE A 326 -36.09 15.79 -6.89
C ILE A 326 -35.09 14.78 -7.43
N THR A 327 -35.53 13.53 -7.64
CA THR A 327 -34.69 12.46 -8.18
C THR A 327 -35.22 11.99 -9.53
N GLU A 328 -34.39 12.07 -10.55
CA GLU A 328 -34.58 11.41 -11.83
C GLU A 328 -33.66 10.18 -11.90
N THR A 329 -34.20 9.05 -12.35
CA THR A 329 -33.41 7.85 -12.62
C THR A 329 -33.68 7.40 -14.05
N GLY A 330 -32.66 6.90 -14.72
CA GLY A 330 -32.83 6.32 -16.05
C GLY A 330 -31.70 5.38 -16.43
N ASN A 331 -31.73 4.92 -17.68
CA ASN A 331 -30.70 4.09 -18.26
C ASN A 331 -30.39 4.60 -19.67
N ARG A 332 -29.13 4.93 -19.92
CA ARG A 332 -28.63 5.48 -21.19
C ARG A 332 -28.10 4.42 -22.17
N GLY A 333 -28.28 3.15 -21.81
CA GLY A 333 -27.63 1.99 -22.42
C GLY A 333 -26.17 1.86 -22.01
N ALA A 334 -25.67 0.63 -21.99
CA ALA A 334 -24.23 0.37 -21.86
C ALA A 334 -23.50 0.85 -23.12
N ARG A 335 -22.49 1.69 -22.93
CA ARG A 335 -21.62 2.22 -23.99
C ARG A 335 -20.21 1.69 -23.82
N LYS A 336 -19.36 1.88 -24.84
CA LYS A 336 -17.95 1.57 -24.72
C LYS A 336 -17.34 2.41 -23.59
N LEU A 337 -16.66 1.76 -22.66
CA LEU A 337 -16.00 2.45 -21.54
C LEU A 337 -14.81 3.26 -22.05
N ILE A 338 -14.54 4.38 -21.38
CA ILE A 338 -13.40 5.24 -21.66
C ILE A 338 -12.16 4.64 -21.02
N PRO A 339 -11.10 4.32 -21.79
CA PRO A 339 -9.82 3.93 -21.23
C PRO A 339 -9.21 5.08 -20.43
N LEU A 340 -8.58 4.79 -19.28
CA LEU A 340 -7.96 5.79 -18.41
C LEU A 340 -6.88 6.62 -19.14
N LYS A 341 -6.16 6.02 -20.09
CA LYS A 341 -5.18 6.72 -20.93
C LYS A 341 -5.80 7.84 -21.79
N ASP A 342 -7.09 7.70 -22.14
CA ASP A 342 -7.82 8.63 -23.00
C ASP A 342 -8.69 9.57 -22.17
N PHE A 343 -8.82 9.33 -20.86
CA PHE A 343 -9.64 10.13 -19.95
C PHE A 343 -9.01 11.50 -19.66
N ILE A 344 -9.86 12.54 -19.61
CA ILE A 344 -9.50 13.92 -19.30
C ILE A 344 -10.39 14.38 -18.16
N ALA A 345 -9.79 14.75 -17.03
CA ALA A 345 -10.53 15.18 -15.85
C ALA A 345 -11.32 16.47 -16.11
N GLY A 346 -12.56 16.52 -15.59
CA GLY A 346 -13.44 17.69 -15.73
C GLY A 346 -14.25 17.71 -17.03
N GLU A 347 -13.93 16.88 -18.01
CA GLU A 347 -14.74 16.73 -19.23
C GLU A 347 -15.80 15.63 -19.08
N LYS A 348 -17.03 15.92 -19.51
CA LYS A 348 -18.14 14.94 -19.49
C LYS A 348 -18.11 13.98 -20.70
N GLN A 349 -16.94 13.50 -21.08
CA GLN A 349 -16.71 12.63 -22.26
C GLN A 349 -17.53 11.33 -22.25
N PHE A 350 -17.98 10.90 -21.07
CA PHE A 350 -18.78 9.70 -20.91
C PHE A 350 -20.25 9.91 -21.30
N LEU A 351 -20.72 11.14 -21.53
CA LEU A 351 -22.11 11.43 -21.92
C LEU A 351 -22.37 11.31 -23.44
N ASP A 352 -21.32 11.38 -24.25
CA ASP A 352 -21.36 11.17 -25.71
C ASP A 352 -21.42 9.68 -26.07
#